data_AF-A0A7V1XXG3-F1
#
_entry.id   AF-A0A7V1XXG3-F1
#
_cell.length_a   1.000
_cell.length_b   1.000
_cell.length_c   1.000
_cell.angle_alpha   90.00
_cell.angle_beta   90.00
_cell.angle_gamma   90.00
#
_symmetry.space_group_name_H-M   'P 1'
#
loop_
_entity.id
_entity.type
_entity.pdbx_description
1 polymer ?
#
loop_
_entity_poly.entity_id
_entity_poly.type
_entity_poly.pdbx_seq_one_letter_code
_entity_poly.pdbx_strand_id
1 'polypeptide(L)'
;MPSSKTKSPPQQEALLPEALAKARKPAAGAIKADVLVIGAGPTGLACAIEAQKIGARVVVVDKGCIVNSLYHYPPHMVFFTTPELLEIGNIPFTTARQKPTREEALEYYRNVARHYRLKVRQYERVTEVTGRDNDFRVHSVDTNGEEHEYKVRKIIISTGYYDLPNLLNIPGEDLAKVFHYYQESHPYYDTDVVVIGGKNSAALAALDLWRHGARVTMVHRNAGLHPNIKYWILPDIENRIKAGEIAAYFNSRVIEILPDIVTIETPRGIIELKNDFVFALTGYHPDFDFLEAVGIELLGEHKRPACDPETLETNVPGIYTAGVVLAGVRTSEIFIENGRFHGQHIAKDLKKKLRLTNSN
;
A
#
# COMPACT_ATOMS: atom_id res chain seq x y z
N MET A 1 26.46 -14.01 -22.68
CA MET A 1 25.19 -13.68 -22.01
C MET A 1 25.51 -13.17 -20.61
N PRO A 2 25.55 -11.85 -20.38
CA PRO A 2 25.65 -11.28 -19.04
C PRO A 2 24.24 -11.00 -18.51
N SER A 3 23.98 -11.41 -17.26
CA SER A 3 22.74 -11.23 -16.53
C SER A 3 22.36 -9.75 -16.39
N SER A 4 21.22 -9.35 -16.94
CA SER A 4 20.61 -8.05 -16.67
C SER A 4 20.08 -8.04 -15.23
N LYS A 5 20.82 -7.39 -14.33
CA LYS A 5 20.29 -6.98 -13.03
C LYS A 5 19.12 -6.03 -13.30
N THR A 6 17.91 -6.48 -12.98
CA THR A 6 16.71 -5.66 -12.93
C THR A 6 16.93 -4.51 -11.96
N LYS A 7 17.16 -3.30 -12.50
CA LYS A 7 17.09 -2.07 -11.70
C LYS A 7 15.62 -1.80 -11.43
N SER A 8 15.26 -1.67 -10.16
CA SER A 8 13.96 -1.14 -9.76
C SER A 8 13.75 0.25 -10.37
N PRO A 9 12.53 0.59 -10.84
CA PRO A 9 12.24 1.92 -11.37
C PRO A 9 12.54 3.00 -10.32
N PRO A 10 12.91 4.23 -10.72
CA PRO A 10 13.11 5.32 -9.79
C PRO A 10 11.80 5.57 -9.05
N GLN A 11 11.79 5.23 -7.76
CA GLN A 11 10.75 5.69 -6.85
C GLN A 11 10.77 7.22 -6.92
N GLN A 12 9.62 7.85 -7.15
CA GLN A 12 9.45 9.26 -6.82
C GLN A 12 9.64 9.37 -5.31
N GLU A 13 10.89 9.50 -4.87
CA GLU A 13 11.23 9.94 -3.53
C GLU A 13 10.57 11.31 -3.40
N ALA A 14 9.44 11.35 -2.70
CA ALA A 14 8.97 12.58 -2.10
C ALA A 14 10.19 13.17 -1.37
N LEU A 15 10.62 14.37 -1.76
CA LEU A 15 11.70 15.10 -1.11
C LEU A 15 11.31 15.31 0.36
N LEU A 16 11.56 14.31 1.20
CA LEU A 16 11.57 14.47 2.64
C LEU A 16 12.68 15.49 2.87
N PRO A 17 12.40 16.67 3.45
CA PRO A 17 13.46 17.60 3.77
C PRO A 17 14.48 16.86 4.65
N GLU A 18 15.77 16.93 4.31
CA GLU A 18 16.90 16.33 5.04
C GLU A 18 16.85 16.60 6.56
N ALA A 19 16.11 17.62 6.97
CA ALA A 19 15.86 18.01 8.36
C ALA A 19 14.95 17.04 9.15
N LEU A 20 14.01 16.31 8.53
CA LEU A 20 13.14 15.36 9.25
C LEU A 20 13.89 14.09 9.69
N ALA A 21 15.03 13.77 9.06
CA ALA A 21 15.84 12.59 9.35
C ALA A 21 16.75 12.73 10.60
N LYS A 22 16.92 13.93 11.16
CA LYS A 22 17.92 14.21 12.21
C LYS A 22 17.47 13.95 13.66
N ALA A 23 16.40 13.17 13.90
CA ALA A 23 15.83 13.03 15.24
C ALA A 23 15.85 11.59 15.80
N ARG A 24 17.04 11.13 16.21
CA ARG A 24 17.33 10.39 17.47
C ARG A 24 18.61 9.56 17.32
N LYS A 25 19.61 9.80 18.20
CA LYS A 25 20.70 8.84 18.40
C LYS A 25 20.14 7.49 18.88
N PRO A 26 20.58 6.34 18.33
CA PRO A 26 20.19 5.03 18.87
C PRO A 26 20.73 4.88 20.29
N ALA A 27 19.94 4.25 21.15
CA ALA A 27 20.47 3.68 22.38
C ALA A 27 21.36 2.49 22.01
N ALA A 28 22.54 2.37 22.63
CA ALA A 28 23.40 1.21 22.42
C ALA A 28 22.69 -0.07 22.91
N GLY A 29 22.40 -1.00 21.99
CA GLY A 29 21.88 -2.34 22.27
C GLY A 29 20.54 -2.67 21.58
N ALA A 30 20.27 -3.97 21.40
CA ALA A 30 19.06 -4.45 20.74
C ALA A 30 17.78 -4.03 21.49
N ILE A 31 16.79 -3.53 20.74
CA ILE A 31 15.50 -3.11 21.27
C ILE A 31 14.68 -4.36 21.63
N LYS A 32 14.19 -4.44 22.87
CA LYS A 32 13.42 -5.60 23.36
C LYS A 32 11.94 -5.27 23.43
N ALA A 33 11.10 -6.14 22.86
CA ALA A 33 9.66 -6.06 22.93
C ALA A 33 9.06 -7.48 22.99
N ASP A 34 7.81 -7.60 23.41
CA ASP A 34 7.10 -8.88 23.32
C ASP A 34 6.58 -9.09 21.90
N VAL A 35 6.10 -8.02 21.26
CA VAL A 35 5.57 -8.02 19.90
C VAL A 35 6.21 -6.91 19.07
N LEU A 36 6.72 -7.25 17.88
CA LEU A 36 7.05 -6.28 16.83
C LEU A 36 5.93 -6.26 15.79
N VAL A 37 5.45 -5.07 15.43
CA VAL A 37 4.56 -4.88 14.28
C VAL A 37 5.35 -4.24 13.15
N ILE A 38 5.38 -4.87 11.99
CA ILE A 38 6.06 -4.38 10.78
C ILE A 38 4.99 -3.74 9.88
N GLY A 39 5.02 -2.42 9.77
CA GLY A 39 4.03 -1.57 9.10
C GLY A 39 3.16 -0.81 10.10
N ALA A 40 3.17 0.52 9.99
CA ALA A 40 2.36 1.47 10.76
C ALA A 40 1.19 2.03 9.94
N GLY A 41 0.67 1.24 9.00
CA GLY A 41 -0.63 1.49 8.36
C GLY A 41 -1.80 1.33 9.34
N PRO A 42 -3.05 1.66 8.92
CA PRO A 42 -4.22 1.57 9.80
C PRO A 42 -4.38 0.23 10.52
N THR A 43 -4.16 -0.89 9.80
CA THR A 43 -4.23 -2.22 10.40
C THR A 43 -3.07 -2.51 11.35
N GLY A 44 -1.85 -2.10 11.02
CA GLY A 44 -0.70 -2.26 11.91
C GLY A 44 -0.87 -1.50 13.23
N LEU A 45 -1.40 -0.27 13.16
CA LEU A 45 -1.77 0.50 14.35
C LEU A 45 -2.87 -0.20 15.17
N ALA A 46 -3.91 -0.73 14.52
CA ALA A 46 -4.95 -1.50 15.20
C ALA A 46 -4.39 -2.74 15.91
N CYS A 47 -3.51 -3.51 15.24
CA CYS A 47 -2.80 -4.63 15.84
C CYS A 47 -1.96 -4.22 17.05
N ALA A 48 -1.23 -3.12 16.96
CA ALA A 48 -0.42 -2.62 18.06
C ALA A 48 -1.26 -2.24 19.28
N ILE A 49 -2.41 -1.57 19.06
CA ILE A 49 -3.37 -1.20 20.11
C ILE A 49 -3.92 -2.45 20.80
N GLU A 50 -4.39 -3.43 20.04
CA GLU A 50 -4.98 -4.65 20.61
C GLU A 50 -3.93 -5.51 21.34
N ALA A 51 -2.70 -5.59 20.84
CA ALA A 51 -1.60 -6.24 21.55
C ALA A 51 -1.22 -5.50 22.84
N GLN A 52 -1.25 -4.16 22.85
CA GLN A 52 -1.00 -3.38 24.07
C GLN A 52 -2.12 -3.59 25.12
N LYS A 53 -3.39 -3.70 24.70
CA LYS A 53 -4.54 -3.93 25.59
C LYS A 53 -4.46 -5.25 26.36
N ILE A 54 -3.75 -6.26 25.83
CA ILE A 54 -3.50 -7.52 26.56
C ILE A 54 -2.22 -7.48 27.42
N GLY A 55 -1.58 -6.31 27.56
CA GLY A 55 -0.40 -6.10 28.39
C GLY A 55 0.94 -6.36 27.70
N ALA A 56 0.99 -6.58 26.38
CA ALA A 56 2.24 -6.80 25.68
C ALA A 56 3.04 -5.50 25.53
N ARG A 57 4.38 -5.58 25.62
CA ARG A 57 5.26 -4.49 25.20
C ARG A 57 5.38 -4.53 23.68
N VAL A 58 4.84 -3.52 23.02
CA VAL A 58 4.78 -3.44 21.56
C VAL A 58 5.71 -2.36 21.02
N VAL A 59 6.38 -2.65 19.91
CA VAL A 59 7.04 -1.66 19.06
C VAL A 59 6.51 -1.82 17.65
N VAL A 60 6.30 -0.71 16.95
CA VAL A 60 5.87 -0.67 15.54
C VAL A 60 7.00 -0.06 14.73
N VAL A 61 7.35 -0.66 13.60
CA VAL A 61 8.37 -0.16 12.68
C VAL A 61 7.73 0.09 11.31
N ASP A 62 7.98 1.24 10.71
CA ASP A 62 7.52 1.57 9.36
C ASP A 62 8.65 2.24 8.56
N LYS A 63 8.78 1.84 7.30
CA LYS A 63 9.79 2.38 6.37
C LYS A 63 9.58 3.85 6.05
N GLY A 64 8.40 4.40 6.29
CA GLY A 64 8.07 5.80 6.09
C GLY A 64 7.40 6.41 7.32
N CYS A 65 6.51 7.36 7.09
CA CYS A 65 5.73 7.97 8.15
C CYS A 65 4.57 7.06 8.58
N ILE A 66 3.96 7.36 9.73
CA ILE A 66 2.73 6.71 10.16
C ILE A 66 1.67 6.82 9.04
N VAL A 67 0.99 5.70 8.76
CA VAL A 67 0.06 5.56 7.64
C VAL A 67 0.63 6.00 6.29
N ASN A 68 1.90 5.64 6.02
CA ASN A 68 2.65 6.01 4.82
C ASN A 68 1.87 5.83 3.51
N SER A 69 1.15 4.73 3.35
CA SER A 69 0.34 4.49 2.14
C SER A 69 -0.71 5.58 1.93
N LEU A 70 -1.39 6.01 3.00
CA LEU A 70 -2.39 7.09 2.93
C LEU A 70 -1.74 8.45 2.65
N TYR A 71 -0.51 8.68 3.14
CA TYR A 71 0.24 9.90 2.83
C TYR A 71 0.52 10.03 1.33
N HIS A 72 0.83 8.91 0.67
CA HIS A 72 1.10 8.89 -0.77
C HIS A 72 -0.15 8.81 -1.67
N TYR A 73 -1.36 8.75 -1.10
CA TYR A 73 -2.58 8.90 -1.89
C TYR A 73 -2.70 10.32 -2.47
N PRO A 74 -3.45 10.52 -3.57
CA PRO A 74 -3.69 11.85 -4.15
C PRO A 74 -4.11 12.88 -3.09
N PRO A 75 -3.53 14.09 -3.07
CA PRO A 75 -3.80 15.09 -2.03
C PRO A 75 -5.26 15.48 -1.85
N HIS A 76 -6.01 15.56 -2.94
CA HIS A 76 -7.43 15.90 -2.96
C HIS A 76 -8.34 14.68 -2.81
N MET A 77 -7.79 13.50 -2.47
CA MET A 77 -8.58 12.29 -2.34
C MET A 77 -9.60 12.40 -1.19
N VAL A 78 -10.84 12.01 -1.52
CA VAL A 78 -11.90 11.70 -0.55
C VAL A 78 -12.07 10.19 -0.49
N PHE A 79 -12.14 9.63 0.70
CA PHE A 79 -12.35 8.19 0.88
C PHE A 79 -13.71 7.76 0.33
N PHE A 80 -13.81 6.49 -0.09
CA PHE A 80 -15.11 5.90 -0.43
C PHE A 80 -15.89 5.44 0.79
N THR A 81 -15.20 5.31 1.92
CA THR A 81 -15.64 4.73 3.19
C THR A 81 -16.05 5.85 4.15
N THR A 82 -17.11 5.63 4.93
CA THR A 82 -17.55 6.58 5.97
C THR A 82 -16.57 6.54 7.15
N PRO A 83 -16.47 7.61 7.95
CA PRO A 83 -15.39 7.72 8.94
C PRO A 83 -15.46 6.62 10.02
N GLU A 84 -16.65 6.17 10.41
CA GLU A 84 -16.85 5.13 11.45
C GLU A 84 -16.26 3.78 11.04
N LEU A 85 -16.14 3.55 9.73
CA LEU A 85 -15.54 2.35 9.14
C LEU A 85 -14.01 2.45 9.02
N LEU A 86 -13.42 3.61 9.28
CA LEU A 86 -11.97 3.83 9.32
C LEU A 86 -11.40 3.87 10.74
N GLU A 87 -12.28 3.90 11.75
CA GLU A 87 -11.89 3.99 13.15
C GLU A 87 -11.05 2.79 13.62
N ILE A 88 -10.11 3.03 14.53
CA ILE A 88 -9.33 2.00 15.22
C ILE A 88 -9.22 2.34 16.70
N GLY A 89 -9.10 1.31 17.55
CA GLY A 89 -8.89 1.51 18.99
C GLY A 89 -10.04 2.23 19.70
N ASN A 90 -11.28 2.09 19.23
CA ASN A 90 -12.46 2.75 19.81
C ASN A 90 -12.32 4.28 19.94
N ILE A 91 -11.54 4.91 19.06
CA ILE A 91 -11.43 6.37 18.98
C ILE A 91 -12.33 6.84 17.84
N PRO A 92 -13.37 7.64 18.11
CA PRO A 92 -14.26 8.15 17.08
C PRO A 92 -13.51 8.95 16.02
N PHE A 93 -13.85 8.75 14.75
CA PHE A 93 -13.37 9.59 13.65
C PHE A 93 -14.50 10.54 13.27
N THR A 94 -14.35 11.81 13.64
CA THR A 94 -15.31 12.86 13.29
C THR A 94 -14.86 13.64 12.05
N THR A 95 -15.82 13.94 11.16
CA THR A 95 -15.64 14.85 10.01
C THR A 95 -16.94 15.63 9.78
N ALA A 96 -16.84 16.84 9.25
CA ALA A 96 -18.00 17.62 8.81
C ALA A 96 -18.57 17.15 7.46
N ARG A 97 -17.86 16.24 6.77
CA ARG A 97 -18.24 15.68 5.47
C ARG A 97 -18.92 14.33 5.68
N GLN A 98 -19.60 13.84 4.64
CA GLN A 98 -20.11 12.46 4.64
C GLN A 98 -18.97 11.42 4.63
N LYS A 99 -17.86 11.75 3.95
CA LYS A 99 -16.68 10.89 3.82
C LYS A 99 -15.42 11.72 4.05
N PRO A 100 -14.45 11.21 4.80
CA PRO A 100 -13.28 11.98 5.16
C PRO A 100 -12.34 12.19 3.96
N THR A 101 -11.54 13.25 4.02
CA THR A 101 -10.41 13.47 3.11
C THR A 101 -9.17 12.70 3.56
N ARG A 102 -8.15 12.65 2.70
CA ARG A 102 -6.82 12.15 3.05
C ARG A 102 -6.27 12.82 4.32
N GLU A 103 -6.30 14.15 4.38
CA GLU A 103 -5.76 14.98 5.46
C GLU A 103 -6.45 14.70 6.80
N GLU A 104 -7.79 14.56 6.79
CA GLU A 104 -8.55 14.19 7.97
C GLU A 104 -8.13 12.81 8.49
N ALA A 105 -7.92 11.83 7.60
CA ALA A 105 -7.47 10.49 7.99
C ALA A 105 -6.03 10.51 8.53
N LEU A 106 -5.13 11.27 7.92
CA LEU A 106 -3.76 11.44 8.41
C LEU A 106 -3.75 12.02 9.84
N GLU A 107 -4.56 13.05 10.10
CA GLU A 107 -4.70 13.65 11.43
C GLU A 107 -5.32 12.67 12.44
N TYR A 108 -6.36 11.95 12.03
CA TYR A 108 -6.99 10.91 12.84
C TYR A 108 -5.98 9.87 13.33
N TYR A 109 -5.21 9.25 12.43
CA TYR A 109 -4.27 8.19 12.81
C TYR A 109 -3.09 8.69 13.65
N ARG A 110 -2.63 9.93 13.44
CA ARG A 110 -1.67 10.58 14.36
C ARG A 110 -2.25 10.71 15.77
N ASN A 111 -3.52 11.14 15.88
CA ASN A 111 -4.19 11.32 17.15
C ASN A 111 -4.45 10.00 17.87
N VAL A 112 -4.79 8.93 17.14
CA VAL A 112 -4.88 7.58 17.72
C VAL A 112 -3.52 7.14 18.27
N ALA A 113 -2.44 7.23 17.48
CA ALA A 113 -1.13 6.81 17.93
C ALA A 113 -0.66 7.58 19.17
N ARG A 114 -0.95 8.88 19.24
CA ARG A 114 -0.69 9.74 20.40
C ARG A 114 -1.53 9.33 21.61
N HIS A 115 -2.82 9.06 21.45
CA HIS A 115 -3.72 8.63 22.52
C HIS A 115 -3.22 7.35 23.20
N TYR A 116 -2.87 6.34 22.40
CA TYR A 116 -2.36 5.06 22.89
C TYR A 116 -0.87 5.06 23.26
N ARG A 117 -0.16 6.17 23.00
CA ARG A 117 1.30 6.31 23.18
C ARG A 117 2.07 5.20 22.46
N LEU A 118 1.66 4.88 21.23
CA LEU A 118 2.28 3.83 20.43
C LEU A 118 3.75 4.17 20.17
N LYS A 119 4.64 3.19 20.37
CA LYS A 119 6.06 3.32 20.06
C LYS A 119 6.29 3.02 18.58
N VAL A 120 6.11 4.02 17.74
CA VAL A 120 6.33 3.92 16.28
C VAL A 120 7.73 4.43 15.91
N ARG A 121 8.53 3.55 15.32
CA ARG A 121 9.81 3.81 14.68
C ARG A 121 9.52 4.08 13.20
N GLN A 122 9.46 5.35 12.83
CA GLN A 122 9.19 5.80 11.47
C GLN A 122 10.51 5.93 10.70
N TYR A 123 10.42 5.87 9.36
CA TYR A 123 11.55 5.98 8.45
C TYR A 123 12.63 4.90 8.68
N GLU A 124 12.18 3.69 9.04
CA GLU A 124 13.02 2.54 9.36
C GLU A 124 12.48 1.29 8.68
N ARG A 125 13.24 0.74 7.73
CA ARG A 125 12.83 -0.41 6.92
C ARG A 125 13.36 -1.69 7.56
N VAL A 126 12.47 -2.61 7.89
CA VAL A 126 12.87 -3.99 8.22
C VAL A 126 13.47 -4.65 6.99
N THR A 127 14.67 -5.21 7.13
CA THR A 127 15.42 -5.84 6.04
C THR A 127 15.53 -7.35 6.20
N GLU A 128 15.50 -7.86 7.43
CA GLU A 128 15.68 -9.29 7.70
C GLU A 128 14.95 -9.70 8.98
N VAL A 129 14.35 -10.89 8.97
CA VAL A 129 13.77 -11.56 10.14
C VAL A 129 14.40 -12.94 10.25
N THR A 130 14.98 -13.25 11.40
CA THR A 130 15.55 -14.57 11.70
C THR A 130 15.10 -15.06 13.09
N GLY A 131 15.39 -16.32 13.38
CA GLY A 131 15.09 -16.93 14.67
C GLY A 131 13.83 -17.79 14.63
N ARG A 132 13.15 -17.90 15.77
CA ARG A 132 12.00 -18.79 15.95
C ARG A 132 11.05 -18.22 17.00
N ASP A 133 9.90 -18.87 17.16
CA ASP A 133 8.90 -18.45 18.14
C ASP A 133 9.49 -18.20 19.54
N ASN A 134 9.13 -17.06 20.14
CA ASN A 134 9.65 -16.50 21.39
C ASN A 134 11.11 -15.99 21.38
N ASP A 135 11.85 -16.10 20.28
CA ASP A 135 13.25 -15.68 20.15
C ASP A 135 13.58 -15.24 18.71
N PHE A 136 12.87 -14.23 18.22
CA PHE A 136 13.13 -13.62 16.91
C PHE A 136 14.16 -12.49 17.02
N ARG A 137 14.96 -12.37 15.96
CA ARG A 137 15.82 -11.22 15.70
C ARG A 137 15.37 -10.54 14.42
N VAL A 138 15.18 -9.24 14.47
CA VAL A 138 14.76 -8.45 13.31
C VAL A 138 15.78 -7.35 13.08
N HIS A 139 16.35 -7.32 11.88
CA HIS A 139 17.26 -6.28 11.44
C HIS A 139 16.52 -5.26 10.59
N SER A 140 16.93 -4.00 10.72
CA SER A 140 16.33 -2.89 10.01
C SER A 140 17.35 -1.79 9.78
N VAL A 141 17.09 -0.94 8.80
CA VAL A 141 17.94 0.19 8.44
C VAL A 141 17.07 1.43 8.38
N ASP A 142 17.48 2.50 9.05
CA ASP A 142 16.80 3.79 8.94
C ASP A 142 17.27 4.63 7.75
N THR A 143 16.61 5.75 7.51
CA THR A 143 16.95 6.67 6.42
C THR A 143 18.35 7.30 6.53
N ASN A 144 19.01 7.24 7.69
CA ASN A 144 20.41 7.66 7.84
C ASN A 144 21.40 6.52 7.54
N GLY A 145 20.91 5.33 7.21
CA GLY A 145 21.73 4.14 7.03
C GLY A 145 22.17 3.48 8.34
N GLU A 146 21.60 3.89 9.49
CA GLU A 146 21.92 3.25 10.76
C GLU A 146 21.17 1.91 10.88
N GLU A 147 21.90 0.87 11.27
CA GLU A 147 21.34 -0.46 11.50
C GLU A 147 20.77 -0.58 12.92
N HIS A 148 19.58 -1.17 13.02
CA HIS A 148 18.91 -1.44 14.29
C HIS A 148 18.55 -2.93 14.38
N GLU A 149 18.72 -3.51 15.58
CA GLU A 149 18.34 -4.89 15.89
C GLU A 149 17.22 -4.91 16.94
N TYR A 150 16.19 -5.71 16.70
CA TYR A 150 15.14 -6.02 17.65
C TYR A 150 15.22 -7.47 18.11
N LYS A 151 14.99 -7.70 19.42
CA LYS A 151 14.79 -9.02 20.01
C LYS A 151 13.36 -9.12 20.51
N VAL A 152 12.56 -9.94 19.84
CA VAL A 152 11.11 -10.02 20.08
C VAL A 152 10.61 -11.44 20.16
N ARG A 153 9.47 -11.62 20.82
CA ARG A 153 8.87 -12.95 20.98
C ARG A 153 7.94 -13.32 19.84
N LYS A 154 7.23 -12.32 19.29
CA LYS A 154 6.21 -12.47 18.24
C LYS A 154 6.31 -11.33 17.23
N ILE A 155 5.90 -11.60 15.99
CA ILE A 155 5.93 -10.62 14.89
C ILE A 155 4.55 -10.54 14.24
N ILE A 156 4.09 -9.33 13.92
CA ILE A 156 2.90 -9.10 13.11
C ILE A 156 3.33 -8.35 11.84
N ILE A 157 3.15 -8.96 10.68
CA ILE A 157 3.44 -8.36 9.38
C ILE A 157 2.18 -7.68 8.84
N SER A 158 2.23 -6.34 8.72
CA SER A 158 1.14 -5.49 8.23
C SER A 158 1.66 -4.47 7.19
N THR A 159 2.53 -4.94 6.29
CA THR A 159 3.22 -4.13 5.27
C THR A 159 2.30 -3.68 4.13
N GLY A 160 1.13 -4.29 3.99
CA GLY A 160 0.16 -3.93 2.96
C GLY A 160 0.60 -4.35 1.55
N TYR A 161 0.19 -3.60 0.53
CA TYR A 161 0.55 -3.85 -0.87
C TYR A 161 0.94 -2.59 -1.65
N TYR A 162 0.74 -1.39 -1.09
CA TYR A 162 0.69 -0.15 -1.89
C TYR A 162 2.04 0.21 -2.53
N ASP A 163 3.15 -0.29 -1.98
CA ASP A 163 4.49 0.13 -2.38
C ASP A 163 5.01 -0.53 -3.66
N LEU A 164 4.44 -1.67 -4.06
CA LEU A 164 4.91 -2.45 -5.20
C LEU A 164 3.85 -2.46 -6.30
N PRO A 165 3.99 -1.61 -7.34
CA PRO A 165 3.06 -1.59 -8.44
C PRO A 165 3.23 -2.82 -9.34
N ASN A 166 2.13 -3.22 -9.98
CA ASN A 166 2.14 -4.26 -11.00
C ASN A 166 2.78 -3.73 -12.28
N LEU A 167 4.07 -4.01 -12.48
CA LEU A 167 4.78 -3.64 -13.71
C LEU A 167 4.16 -4.34 -14.94
N LEU A 168 4.11 -3.60 -16.04
CA LEU A 168 3.72 -4.04 -17.37
C LEU A 168 4.78 -4.97 -17.98
N ASN A 169 6.04 -4.77 -17.61
CA ASN A 169 7.22 -5.46 -18.14
C ASN A 169 7.36 -5.29 -19.66
N ILE A 170 7.30 -4.04 -20.12
CA ILE A 170 7.41 -3.67 -21.54
C ILE A 170 8.56 -2.68 -21.76
N PRO A 171 9.12 -2.60 -22.98
CA PRO A 171 10.12 -1.60 -23.31
C PRO A 171 9.61 -0.17 -23.05
N GLY A 172 10.43 0.63 -22.37
CA GLY A 172 10.15 2.03 -22.05
C GLY A 172 9.28 2.28 -20.82
N GLU A 173 8.89 1.25 -20.08
CA GLU A 173 8.18 1.40 -18.79
C GLU A 173 9.02 2.16 -17.74
N ASP A 174 10.34 2.12 -17.85
CA ASP A 174 11.28 2.80 -16.95
C ASP A 174 11.54 4.28 -17.30
N LEU A 175 10.91 4.81 -18.36
CA LEU A 175 11.02 6.22 -18.73
C LEU A 175 10.42 7.12 -17.64
N ALA A 176 11.05 8.27 -17.39
CA ALA A 176 10.62 9.23 -16.36
C ALA A 176 9.20 9.81 -16.55
N LYS A 177 8.61 9.64 -17.73
CA LYS A 177 7.22 10.03 -18.07
C LYS A 177 6.17 8.98 -17.70
N VAL A 178 6.59 7.82 -17.22
CA VAL A 178 5.73 6.68 -16.86
C VAL A 178 5.59 6.62 -15.34
N PHE A 179 4.35 6.70 -14.86
CA PHE A 179 4.03 6.71 -13.43
C PHE A 179 3.10 5.56 -13.08
N HIS A 180 3.39 4.85 -12.01
CA HIS A 180 2.46 3.86 -11.44
C HIS A 180 1.55 4.42 -10.33
N TYR A 181 1.76 5.69 -9.98
CA TYR A 181 1.03 6.41 -8.96
C TYR A 181 0.50 7.70 -9.55
N TYR A 182 -0.74 8.05 -9.18
CA TYR A 182 -1.36 9.32 -9.54
C TYR A 182 -1.33 10.25 -8.32
N GLN A 183 -1.05 11.53 -8.52
CA GLN A 183 -1.00 12.54 -7.45
C GLN A 183 -2.00 13.67 -7.73
N GLU A 184 -1.76 14.46 -8.79
CA GLU A 184 -2.60 15.61 -9.15
C GLU A 184 -2.61 15.84 -10.66
N SER A 185 -3.59 16.60 -11.15
CA SER A 185 -3.82 16.81 -12.58
C SER A 185 -3.09 18.03 -13.15
N HIS A 186 -2.80 19.04 -12.33
CA HIS A 186 -2.34 20.36 -12.81
C HIS A 186 -1.09 20.33 -13.71
N PRO A 187 -0.03 19.55 -13.41
CA PRO A 187 1.15 19.48 -14.27
C PRO A 187 0.90 18.94 -15.69
N TYR A 188 -0.26 18.33 -15.92
CA TYR A 188 -0.62 17.64 -17.16
C TYR A 188 -1.62 18.43 -18.02
N TYR A 189 -1.93 19.68 -17.65
CA TYR A 189 -2.76 20.58 -18.45
C TYR A 189 -2.22 20.72 -19.88
N ASP A 190 -3.08 20.58 -20.87
CA ASP A 190 -2.75 20.70 -22.29
C ASP A 190 -1.69 19.69 -22.79
N THR A 191 -1.63 18.50 -22.18
CA THR A 191 -0.74 17.40 -22.58
C THR A 191 -1.50 16.15 -23.02
N ASP A 192 -0.88 15.29 -23.83
CA ASP A 192 -1.39 13.99 -24.27
C ASP A 192 -1.06 12.91 -23.23
N VAL A 193 -2.07 12.39 -22.54
CA VAL A 193 -1.88 11.46 -21.41
C VAL A 193 -2.53 10.11 -21.67
N VAL A 194 -1.74 9.04 -21.52
CA VAL A 194 -2.20 7.66 -21.64
C VAL A 194 -2.41 7.05 -20.26
N VAL A 195 -3.63 6.62 -19.94
CA VAL A 195 -3.97 5.95 -18.69
C VAL A 195 -4.19 4.45 -18.95
N ILE A 196 -3.32 3.62 -18.39
CA ILE A 196 -3.38 2.15 -18.54
C ILE A 196 -4.08 1.57 -17.31
N GLY A 197 -5.21 0.90 -17.53
CA GLY A 197 -6.01 0.32 -16.45
C GLY A 197 -7.51 0.53 -16.66
N GLY A 198 -8.32 -0.14 -15.84
CA GLY A 198 -9.79 -0.13 -15.99
C GLY A 198 -10.53 -0.35 -14.68
N LYS A 199 -9.91 0.01 -13.55
CA LYS A 199 -10.52 -0.02 -12.20
C LYS A 199 -10.62 1.41 -11.64
N ASN A 200 -11.05 1.55 -10.38
CA ASN A 200 -11.31 2.85 -9.73
C ASN A 200 -10.14 3.85 -9.89
N SER A 201 -8.89 3.44 -9.67
CA SER A 201 -7.73 4.34 -9.79
C SER A 201 -7.57 4.90 -11.21
N ALA A 202 -7.67 4.05 -12.22
CA ALA A 202 -7.56 4.46 -13.63
C ALA A 202 -8.71 5.37 -14.05
N ALA A 203 -9.96 5.03 -13.69
CA ALA A 203 -11.12 5.84 -14.04
C ALA A 203 -11.11 7.20 -13.35
N LEU A 204 -10.72 7.26 -12.06
CA LEU A 204 -10.62 8.53 -11.34
C LEU A 204 -9.51 9.43 -11.90
N ALA A 205 -8.31 8.88 -12.11
CA ALA A 205 -7.21 9.64 -12.71
C ALA A 205 -7.59 10.16 -14.10
N ALA A 206 -8.20 9.32 -14.94
CA ALA A 206 -8.65 9.72 -16.27
C ALA A 206 -9.68 10.87 -16.22
N LEU A 207 -10.69 10.77 -15.35
CA LEU A 207 -11.67 11.83 -15.16
C LEU A 207 -11.05 13.12 -14.63
N ASP A 208 -10.13 13.01 -13.67
CA ASP A 208 -9.48 14.16 -13.05
C ASP A 208 -8.55 14.88 -14.04
N LEU A 209 -7.71 14.14 -14.76
CA LEU A 209 -6.85 14.67 -15.84
C LEU A 209 -7.68 15.36 -16.93
N TRP A 210 -8.73 14.70 -17.41
CA TRP A 210 -9.60 15.24 -18.45
C TRP A 210 -10.29 16.53 -18.03
N ARG A 211 -10.84 16.58 -16.81
CA ARG A 211 -11.49 17.79 -16.25
C ARG A 211 -10.55 18.99 -16.17
N HIS A 212 -9.25 18.72 -16.01
CA HIS A 212 -8.23 19.74 -15.89
C HIS A 212 -7.43 19.92 -17.18
N GLY A 213 -8.02 19.57 -18.33
CA GLY A 213 -7.53 19.98 -19.65
C GLY A 213 -6.47 19.08 -20.29
N ALA A 214 -6.20 17.90 -19.73
CA ALA A 214 -5.38 16.90 -20.42
C ALA A 214 -6.18 16.17 -21.52
N ARG A 215 -5.51 15.78 -22.61
CA ARG A 215 -6.08 14.92 -23.66
C ARG A 215 -5.86 13.47 -23.27
N VAL A 216 -6.88 12.86 -22.68
CA VAL A 216 -6.76 11.53 -22.06
C VAL A 216 -7.15 10.43 -23.04
N THR A 217 -6.27 9.43 -23.15
CA THR A 217 -6.58 8.14 -23.77
C THR A 217 -6.46 7.02 -22.74
N MET A 218 -7.51 6.21 -22.60
CA MET A 218 -7.48 5.02 -21.76
C MET A 218 -7.14 3.76 -22.57
N VAL A 219 -6.30 2.90 -22.02
CA VAL A 219 -6.00 1.58 -22.58
C VAL A 219 -6.30 0.50 -21.55
N HIS A 220 -7.16 -0.45 -21.93
CA HIS A 220 -7.54 -1.54 -21.04
C HIS A 220 -7.62 -2.89 -21.75
N ARG A 221 -7.03 -3.91 -21.11
CA ARG A 221 -6.90 -5.26 -21.65
C ARG A 221 -8.22 -6.03 -21.78
N ASN A 222 -9.27 -5.63 -21.07
CA ASN A 222 -10.58 -6.28 -21.11
C ASN A 222 -11.54 -5.51 -22.01
N ALA A 223 -12.69 -6.13 -22.32
CA ALA A 223 -13.71 -5.58 -23.21
C ALA A 223 -14.43 -4.32 -22.71
N GLY A 224 -14.27 -3.99 -21.43
CA GLY A 224 -14.88 -2.82 -20.82
C GLY A 224 -14.24 -2.50 -19.47
N LEU A 225 -14.65 -1.38 -18.88
CA LEU A 225 -14.26 -1.02 -17.53
C LEU A 225 -14.76 -2.06 -16.52
N HIS A 226 -14.04 -2.19 -15.41
CA HIS A 226 -14.36 -3.21 -14.41
C HIS A 226 -15.71 -2.89 -13.73
N PRO A 227 -16.62 -3.86 -13.57
CA PRO A 227 -17.97 -3.61 -13.03
C PRO A 227 -17.97 -3.12 -11.58
N ASN A 228 -16.95 -3.48 -10.79
CA ASN A 228 -16.78 -3.01 -9.41
C ASN A 228 -16.22 -1.58 -9.29
N ILE A 229 -16.09 -0.83 -10.39
CA ILE A 229 -15.92 0.62 -10.29
C ILE A 229 -17.13 1.19 -9.54
N LYS A 230 -16.91 2.17 -8.66
CA LYS A 230 -17.99 2.72 -7.84
C LYS A 230 -19.11 3.28 -8.73
N TYR A 231 -20.36 3.06 -8.32
CA TYR A 231 -21.55 3.38 -9.12
C TYR A 231 -21.70 4.87 -9.49
N TRP A 232 -21.01 5.77 -8.78
CA TRP A 232 -21.00 7.21 -9.09
C TRP A 232 -19.84 7.61 -10.01
N ILE A 233 -18.82 6.74 -10.18
CA ILE A 233 -17.67 6.97 -11.06
C ILE A 233 -17.96 6.35 -12.43
N LEU A 234 -18.47 5.11 -12.45
CA LEU A 234 -18.64 4.32 -13.67
C LEU A 234 -19.50 5.03 -14.73
N PRO A 235 -20.72 5.55 -14.41
CA PRO A 235 -21.53 6.23 -15.42
C PRO A 235 -20.88 7.50 -15.96
N ASP A 236 -20.11 8.20 -15.13
CA ASP A 236 -19.42 9.43 -15.54
C ASP A 236 -18.34 9.11 -16.58
N ILE A 237 -17.41 8.21 -16.26
CA ILE A 237 -16.35 7.81 -17.21
C ILE A 237 -16.93 7.17 -18.49
N GLU A 238 -17.96 6.33 -18.39
CA GLU A 238 -18.62 5.74 -19.56
C GLU A 238 -19.26 6.80 -20.45
N ASN A 239 -19.89 7.83 -19.88
CA ASN A 239 -20.45 8.93 -20.64
C ASN A 239 -19.36 9.73 -21.38
N ARG A 240 -18.21 9.99 -20.74
CA ARG A 240 -17.07 10.67 -21.40
C ARG A 240 -16.50 9.86 -22.56
N ILE A 241 -16.39 8.55 -22.38
CA ILE A 241 -15.94 7.65 -23.44
C ILE A 241 -16.96 7.63 -24.58
N LYS A 242 -18.25 7.50 -24.28
CA LYS A 242 -19.33 7.46 -25.28
C LYS A 242 -19.46 8.77 -26.06
N ALA A 243 -19.23 9.90 -25.42
CA ALA A 243 -19.22 11.22 -26.05
C ALA A 243 -17.96 11.50 -26.88
N GLY A 244 -16.94 10.64 -26.82
CA GLY A 244 -15.65 10.85 -27.47
C GLY A 244 -14.76 11.90 -26.78
N GLU A 245 -15.11 12.31 -25.57
CA GLU A 245 -14.37 13.29 -24.77
C GLU A 245 -13.11 12.66 -24.14
N ILE A 246 -13.14 11.35 -23.88
CA ILE A 246 -12.00 10.53 -23.48
C ILE A 246 -11.92 9.35 -24.45
N ALA A 247 -10.81 9.22 -25.19
CA ALA A 247 -10.60 8.07 -26.06
C ALA A 247 -10.37 6.81 -25.21
N ALA A 248 -10.89 5.65 -25.64
CA ALA A 248 -10.68 4.39 -24.94
C ALA A 248 -10.45 3.22 -25.90
N TYR A 249 -9.38 2.46 -25.64
CA TYR A 249 -9.04 1.24 -26.35
C TYR A 249 -9.23 0.03 -25.43
N PHE A 250 -10.33 -0.68 -25.62
CA PHE A 250 -10.65 -1.93 -24.93
C PHE A 250 -10.10 -3.14 -25.68
N ASN A 251 -9.97 -4.27 -24.99
CA ASN A 251 -9.29 -5.48 -25.50
C ASN A 251 -7.90 -5.14 -26.08
N SER A 252 -7.22 -4.17 -25.49
CA SER A 252 -5.99 -3.59 -26.03
C SER A 252 -4.91 -3.51 -24.95
N ARG A 253 -3.64 -3.57 -25.38
CA ARG A 253 -2.48 -3.55 -24.47
C ARG A 253 -1.43 -2.60 -25.02
N VAL A 254 -0.80 -1.83 -24.14
CA VAL A 254 0.42 -1.10 -24.49
C VAL A 254 1.57 -2.11 -24.55
N ILE A 255 2.33 -2.08 -25.63
CA ILE A 255 3.43 -3.03 -25.89
C ILE A 255 4.80 -2.36 -25.90
N GLU A 256 4.86 -1.04 -26.08
CA GLU A 256 6.09 -0.24 -26.05
C GLU A 256 5.76 1.22 -25.72
N ILE A 257 6.65 1.88 -24.98
CA ILE A 257 6.57 3.32 -24.67
C ILE A 257 7.86 3.99 -25.15
N LEU A 258 7.72 4.97 -26.04
CA LEU A 258 8.79 5.82 -26.54
C LEU A 258 8.67 7.24 -25.93
N PRO A 259 9.67 8.12 -26.13
CA PRO A 259 9.66 9.48 -25.57
C PRO A 259 8.43 10.32 -25.95
N ASP A 260 7.82 10.09 -27.10
CA ASP A 260 6.71 10.86 -27.66
C ASP A 260 5.56 9.99 -28.22
N ILE A 261 5.72 8.66 -28.22
CA ILE A 261 4.78 7.70 -28.79
C ILE A 261 4.51 6.56 -27.79
N VAL A 262 3.27 6.07 -27.76
CA VAL A 262 2.94 4.74 -27.23
C VAL A 262 2.46 3.82 -28.34
N THR A 263 2.96 2.58 -28.33
CA THR A 263 2.53 1.54 -29.26
C THR A 263 1.51 0.65 -28.56
N ILE A 264 0.33 0.50 -29.18
CA ILE A 264 -0.81 -0.24 -28.62
C ILE A 264 -1.19 -1.36 -29.58
N GLU A 265 -1.21 -2.59 -29.06
CA GLU A 265 -1.84 -3.72 -29.73
C GLU A 265 -3.35 -3.66 -29.50
N THR A 266 -4.12 -3.55 -30.58
CA THR A 266 -5.60 -3.54 -30.56
C THR A 266 -6.15 -4.74 -31.35
N PRO A 267 -7.45 -5.09 -31.21
CA PRO A 267 -8.07 -6.13 -32.03
C PRO A 267 -8.05 -5.85 -33.54
N ARG A 268 -7.81 -4.60 -33.95
CA ARG A 268 -7.74 -4.19 -35.36
C ARG A 268 -6.30 -4.10 -35.90
N GLY A 269 -5.31 -4.45 -35.08
CA GLY A 269 -3.90 -4.30 -35.38
C GLY A 269 -3.20 -3.30 -34.44
N ILE A 270 -1.91 -3.12 -34.68
CA ILE A 270 -1.06 -2.22 -33.92
C ILE A 270 -1.32 -0.77 -34.35
N ILE A 271 -1.40 0.13 -33.39
CA ILE A 271 -1.48 1.57 -33.61
C ILE A 271 -0.45 2.30 -32.75
N GLU A 272 -0.10 3.50 -33.18
CA GLU A 272 0.77 4.42 -32.45
C GLU A 272 -0.03 5.67 -32.09
N LEU A 273 0.13 6.15 -30.85
CA LEU A 273 -0.47 7.39 -30.39
C LEU A 273 0.62 8.31 -29.87
N LYS A 274 0.51 9.60 -30.20
CA LYS A 274 1.28 10.64 -29.52
C LYS A 274 0.98 10.61 -28.02
N ASN A 275 2.01 10.72 -27.19
CA ASN A 275 1.84 10.90 -25.75
C ASN A 275 2.98 11.72 -25.12
N ASP A 276 2.64 12.51 -24.11
CA ASP A 276 3.59 13.24 -23.28
C ASP A 276 3.82 12.53 -21.94
N PHE A 277 2.80 11.84 -21.41
CA PHE A 277 2.87 11.11 -20.14
C PHE A 277 2.08 9.80 -20.15
N VAL A 278 2.45 8.87 -19.27
CA VAL A 278 1.75 7.58 -19.08
C VAL A 278 1.48 7.34 -17.60
N PHE A 279 0.25 6.97 -17.26
CA PHE A 279 -0.12 6.47 -15.95
C PHE A 279 -0.48 4.98 -16.02
N ALA A 280 0.43 4.13 -15.56
CA ALA A 280 0.26 2.68 -15.46
C ALA A 280 -0.45 2.30 -14.14
N LEU A 281 -1.76 2.54 -14.08
CA LEU A 281 -2.61 2.31 -12.90
C LEU A 281 -3.17 0.88 -12.87
N THR A 282 -2.25 -0.08 -12.93
CA THR A 282 -2.49 -1.53 -13.05
C THR A 282 -2.61 -2.24 -11.69
N GLY A 283 -2.65 -1.48 -10.61
CA GLY A 283 -2.74 -1.98 -9.24
C GLY A 283 -1.38 -2.33 -8.66
N TYR A 284 -1.41 -2.98 -7.50
CA TYR A 284 -0.24 -3.24 -6.67
C TYR A 284 -0.31 -4.66 -6.09
N HIS A 285 0.78 -5.11 -5.48
CA HIS A 285 0.86 -6.41 -4.82
C HIS A 285 1.68 -6.35 -3.52
N PRO A 286 1.46 -7.28 -2.57
CA PRO A 286 2.34 -7.43 -1.41
C PRO A 286 3.78 -7.76 -1.80
N ASP A 287 4.72 -7.48 -0.90
CA ASP A 287 6.11 -7.91 -1.04
C ASP A 287 6.23 -9.43 -0.79
N PHE A 288 6.01 -10.20 -1.85
CA PHE A 288 6.04 -11.66 -1.81
C PHE A 288 7.44 -12.19 -1.49
N ASP A 289 8.48 -11.54 -2.01
CA ASP A 289 9.86 -11.93 -1.77
C ASP A 289 10.20 -11.78 -0.29
N PHE A 290 9.77 -10.68 0.36
CA PHE A 290 9.91 -10.52 1.79
C PHE A 290 9.15 -11.59 2.58
N LEU A 291 7.89 -11.89 2.24
CA LEU A 291 7.10 -12.91 2.93
C LEU A 291 7.76 -14.29 2.83
N GLU A 292 8.20 -14.69 1.63
CA GLU A 292 8.87 -15.96 1.38
C GLU A 292 10.23 -16.02 2.09
N ALA A 293 10.99 -14.91 2.12
CA ALA A 293 12.26 -14.83 2.85
C ALA A 293 12.10 -15.03 4.37
N VAL A 294 10.96 -14.64 4.93
CA VAL A 294 10.59 -14.92 6.33
C VAL A 294 10.16 -16.38 6.55
N GLY A 295 9.95 -17.14 5.47
CA GLY A 295 9.51 -18.53 5.48
C GLY A 295 7.99 -18.72 5.38
N ILE A 296 7.25 -17.66 5.06
CA ILE A 296 5.79 -17.73 4.90
C ILE A 296 5.47 -18.35 3.55
N GLU A 297 4.68 -19.42 3.56
CA GLU A 297 4.21 -20.05 2.32
C GLU A 297 3.11 -19.19 1.67
N LEU A 298 3.15 -19.07 0.33
CA LEU A 298 2.14 -18.37 -0.44
C LEU A 298 1.27 -19.37 -1.20
N LEU A 299 -0.04 -19.37 -0.92
CA LEU A 299 -0.99 -20.37 -1.39
C LEU A 299 -1.72 -19.95 -2.66
N GLY A 300 -1.78 -20.89 -3.61
CA GLY A 300 -2.57 -20.82 -4.84
C GLY A 300 -2.16 -19.70 -5.79
N GLU A 301 -2.93 -19.52 -6.86
CA GLU A 301 -2.67 -18.50 -7.90
C GLU A 301 -2.75 -17.06 -7.37
N HIS A 302 -3.40 -16.87 -6.22
CA HIS A 302 -3.58 -15.55 -5.62
C HIS A 302 -2.46 -15.17 -4.64
N LYS A 303 -1.51 -16.07 -4.37
CA LYS A 303 -0.38 -15.85 -3.46
C LYS A 303 -0.82 -15.33 -2.09
N ARG A 304 -1.83 -15.96 -1.49
CA ARG A 304 -2.26 -15.61 -0.12
C ARG A 304 -1.29 -16.22 0.88
N PRO A 305 -0.82 -15.49 1.92
CA PRO A 305 0.01 -16.10 2.94
C PRO A 305 -0.74 -17.24 3.64
N ALA A 306 -0.05 -18.35 3.87
CA ALA A 306 -0.59 -19.51 4.58
C ALA A 306 -0.79 -19.13 6.04
N CYS A 307 -2.04 -18.89 6.43
CA CYS A 307 -2.42 -18.48 7.77
C CYS A 307 -3.62 -19.27 8.28
N ASP A 308 -3.65 -19.49 9.59
CA ASP A 308 -4.85 -19.92 10.29
C ASP A 308 -5.94 -18.82 10.18
N PRO A 309 -7.15 -19.14 9.69
CA PRO A 309 -8.17 -18.14 9.40
C PRO A 309 -8.77 -17.48 10.65
N GLU A 310 -8.63 -18.09 11.83
CA GLU A 310 -9.18 -17.56 13.08
C GLU A 310 -8.18 -16.66 13.80
N THR A 311 -6.93 -17.10 13.89
CA THR A 311 -5.85 -16.45 14.66
C THR A 311 -4.97 -15.55 13.80
N LEU A 312 -4.93 -15.78 12.49
CA LEU A 312 -4.06 -15.13 11.51
C LEU A 312 -2.56 -15.40 11.74
N GLU A 313 -2.23 -16.44 12.51
CA GLU A 313 -0.86 -16.94 12.61
C GLU A 313 -0.50 -17.67 11.31
N THR A 314 0.72 -17.44 10.82
CA THR A 314 1.22 -18.05 9.60
C THR A 314 1.67 -19.49 9.83
N ASN A 315 2.10 -20.17 8.76
CA ASN A 315 2.84 -21.45 8.85
C ASN A 315 4.16 -21.32 9.65
N VAL A 316 4.69 -20.11 9.85
CA VAL A 316 5.85 -19.83 10.72
C VAL A 316 5.34 -19.48 12.14
N PRO A 317 5.52 -20.37 13.14
CA PRO A 317 4.96 -20.15 14.47
C PRO A 317 5.44 -18.84 15.10
N GLY A 318 4.52 -18.08 15.68
CA GLY A 318 4.81 -16.78 16.29
C GLY A 318 4.87 -15.58 15.32
N ILE A 319 4.71 -15.81 14.02
CA ILE A 319 4.55 -14.76 13.01
C ILE A 319 3.10 -14.73 12.54
N TYR A 320 2.49 -13.56 12.58
CA TYR A 320 1.12 -13.30 12.14
C TYR A 320 1.12 -12.35 10.95
N THR A 321 0.07 -12.37 10.14
CA THR A 321 -0.14 -11.37 9.08
C THR A 321 -1.46 -10.62 9.32
N ALA A 322 -1.48 -9.34 8.99
CA ALA A 322 -2.65 -8.50 9.24
C ALA A 322 -2.86 -7.44 8.17
N GLY A 323 -4.11 -7.33 7.74
CA GLY A 323 -4.56 -6.30 6.81
C GLY A 323 -4.49 -6.80 5.39
N VAL A 324 -4.32 -5.89 4.43
CA VAL A 324 -4.49 -6.20 3.01
C VAL A 324 -3.48 -7.22 2.47
N VAL A 325 -2.36 -7.43 3.17
CA VAL A 325 -1.37 -8.49 2.85
C VAL A 325 -1.99 -9.89 2.81
N LEU A 326 -3.01 -10.16 3.64
CA LEU A 326 -3.73 -11.44 3.68
C LEU A 326 -4.48 -11.76 2.38
N ALA A 327 -4.81 -10.75 1.58
CA ALA A 327 -5.56 -10.94 0.34
C ALA A 327 -4.67 -11.36 -0.84
N GLY A 328 -3.34 -11.33 -0.69
CA GLY A 328 -2.41 -11.56 -1.80
C GLY A 328 -2.67 -10.59 -2.94
N VAL A 329 -2.84 -11.10 -4.16
CA VAL A 329 -3.15 -10.28 -5.35
C VAL A 329 -4.61 -9.79 -5.40
N ARG A 330 -5.51 -10.29 -4.53
CA ARG A 330 -6.93 -9.91 -4.50
C ARG A 330 -7.17 -8.67 -3.63
N THR A 331 -6.53 -7.57 -4.02
CA THR A 331 -6.50 -6.28 -3.29
C THR A 331 -7.85 -5.60 -3.05
N SER A 332 -8.96 -6.17 -3.51
CA SER A 332 -10.33 -5.67 -3.33
C SER A 332 -11.15 -6.44 -2.28
N GLU A 333 -10.57 -7.39 -1.56
CA GLU A 333 -11.28 -8.17 -0.52
C GLU A 333 -11.10 -7.62 0.88
N ILE A 334 -9.90 -7.10 1.15
CA ILE A 334 -9.53 -6.55 2.45
C ILE A 334 -9.24 -5.06 2.26
N PHE A 335 -9.84 -4.25 3.12
CA PHE A 335 -9.67 -2.81 3.24
C PHE A 335 -9.44 -2.45 4.70
N ILE A 336 -9.36 -1.15 5.00
CA ILE A 336 -9.31 -0.69 6.39
C ILE A 336 -10.55 -1.18 7.17
N GLU A 337 -11.72 -1.11 6.55
CA GLU A 337 -13.02 -1.42 7.14
C GLU A 337 -13.10 -2.78 7.83
N ASN A 338 -12.62 -3.83 7.19
CA ASN A 338 -12.59 -5.19 7.73
C ASN A 338 -11.22 -5.54 8.30
N GLY A 339 -10.13 -5.07 7.67
CA GLY A 339 -8.77 -5.38 8.08
C GLY A 339 -8.39 -4.83 9.45
N ARG A 340 -9.04 -3.75 9.91
CA ARG A 340 -8.83 -3.20 11.27
C ARG A 340 -9.17 -4.19 12.39
N PHE A 341 -10.01 -5.19 12.14
CA PHE A 341 -10.42 -6.16 13.16
C PHE A 341 -9.43 -7.32 13.34
N HIS A 342 -8.48 -7.50 12.42
CA HIS A 342 -7.45 -8.53 12.53
C HIS A 342 -6.63 -8.43 13.83
N GLY A 343 -6.42 -7.22 14.34
CA GLY A 343 -5.74 -7.00 15.62
C GLY A 343 -6.40 -7.72 16.79
N GLN A 344 -7.74 -7.79 16.82
CA GLN A 344 -8.48 -8.47 17.89
C GLN A 344 -8.30 -9.98 17.85
N HIS A 345 -8.23 -10.55 16.65
CA HIS A 345 -8.02 -11.98 16.42
C HIS A 345 -6.62 -12.38 16.90
N ILE A 346 -5.62 -11.64 16.44
CA ILE A 346 -4.22 -11.86 16.79
C ILE A 346 -4.01 -11.66 18.30
N ALA A 347 -4.58 -10.60 18.90
CA ALA A 347 -4.44 -10.35 20.34
C ALA A 347 -5.05 -11.47 21.20
N LYS A 348 -6.17 -12.07 20.79
CA LYS A 348 -6.75 -13.23 21.50
C LYS A 348 -5.80 -14.42 21.54
N ASP A 349 -5.11 -14.69 20.44
CA ASP A 349 -4.13 -15.78 20.37
C ASP A 349 -2.82 -15.44 21.10
N LEU A 350 -2.31 -14.22 20.92
CA LEU A 350 -1.15 -13.70 21.65
C LEU A 350 -1.34 -13.79 23.16
N LYS A 351 -2.53 -13.47 23.69
CA LYS A 351 -2.82 -13.55 25.13
C LYS A 351 -2.62 -14.96 25.67
N LYS A 352 -2.99 -15.99 24.91
CA LYS A 352 -2.79 -17.40 25.29
C LYS A 352 -1.31 -17.78 25.25
N LYS A 353 -0.59 -17.35 24.22
CA LYS A 353 0.79 -17.79 23.94
C LYS A 353 1.87 -17.01 24.70
N LEU A 354 1.67 -15.72 24.94
CA LEU A 354 2.66 -14.90 25.63
C LEU A 354 2.69 -15.13 27.15
N ARG A 355 1.64 -15.76 27.72
CA ARG A 355 1.46 -16.00 29.17
C ARG A 355 1.75 -14.73 29.99
N LEU A 356 1.25 -13.59 29.52
CA LEU A 356 1.44 -12.31 30.19
C LEU A 356 0.71 -12.39 31.55
N THR A 357 1.45 -12.17 32.64
CA THR A 357 0.88 -12.07 33.98
C THR A 357 0.02 -10.81 34.02
N ASN A 358 -1.26 -10.94 34.37
CA ASN A 358 -2.11 -9.78 34.65
C ASN A 358 -1.41 -8.97 35.76
N SER A 359 -0.90 -7.78 35.41
CA SER A 359 -0.53 -6.79 36.42
C SER A 359 -1.85 -6.19 36.89
N ASN A 360 -2.28 -6.59 38.09
CA ASN A 360 -3.43 -5.98 38.78
C ASN A 360 -3.17 -4.50 39.08
#